data_AF-A0A812EZ57-F1
#
_entry.id   AF-A0A812EZ57-F1
#
_cell.length_a   1.000
_cell.length_b   1.000
_cell.length_c   1.000
_cell.angle_alpha   90.00
_cell.angle_beta   90.00
_cell.angle_gamma   90.00
#
_symmetry.space_group_name_H-M   'P 1'
#
loop_
_entity.id
_entity.type
_entity.pdbx_description
1 polymer ?
#
loop_
_entity_poly.entity_id
_entity_poly.type
_entity_poly.pdbx_seq_one_letter_code
_entity_poly.pdbx_strand_id
1 'polypeptide(L)'
;MRIIFTVFLVTVSLMMWFVPAFAHKTVTVEQYEIEVGWKDEPPLAGQQNAVFFSVTVDEGNGVKSGVTNAFKNLEAEVKSGGLTKQLDILSDIKVGNYYAKIIPTKTGSLTIVLKGTLEGIPVNEQVTIEDVESIDLLAFPPSGSSSGQDTDAIKNALSVLQRDMADVKAKIGNVQAPANIDLSRTYDSGVFGIAIGTAGVILAVISMLKRK
;
A
#
# COMPACT_ATOMS: atom_id res chain seq x y z
N MET A 1 -33.73 39.51 -23.20
CA MET A 1 -33.17 39.32 -21.83
C MET A 1 -32.82 37.85 -21.53
N ARG A 2 -33.71 36.88 -21.80
CA ARG A 2 -33.45 35.45 -21.57
C ARG A 2 -32.25 34.87 -22.35
N ILE A 3 -32.13 35.16 -23.65
CA ILE A 3 -31.05 34.62 -24.51
C ILE A 3 -29.68 35.18 -24.11
N ILE A 4 -29.61 36.47 -23.76
CA ILE A 4 -28.37 37.12 -23.29
C ILE A 4 -27.91 36.50 -21.97
N PHE A 5 -28.85 36.18 -21.07
CA PHE A 5 -28.54 35.53 -19.80
C PHE A 5 -28.03 34.10 -20.00
N THR A 6 -28.61 33.34 -20.95
CA THR A 6 -28.14 31.99 -21.28
C THR A 6 -26.74 32.00 -21.92
N VAL A 7 -26.47 32.92 -22.84
CA VAL A 7 -25.14 33.06 -23.46
C VAL A 7 -24.08 33.43 -22.42
N PHE A 8 -24.41 34.32 -21.48
CA PHE A 8 -23.55 34.70 -20.36
C PHE A 8 -23.25 33.52 -19.43
N LEU A 9 -24.26 32.71 -19.09
CA LEU A 9 -24.08 31.52 -18.25
C LEU A 9 -23.18 30.46 -18.91
N VAL A 10 -23.34 30.24 -20.23
CA VAL A 10 -22.52 29.30 -20.99
C VAL A 10 -21.07 29.78 -21.10
N THR A 11 -20.85 31.08 -21.32
CA THR A 11 -19.49 31.64 -21.38
C THR A 11 -18.79 31.61 -20.02
N VAL A 12 -19.48 31.93 -18.92
CA VAL A 12 -18.92 31.80 -17.57
C VAL A 12 -18.58 30.34 -17.23
N SER A 13 -19.43 29.38 -17.64
CA SER A 13 -19.16 27.95 -17.44
C SER A 13 -17.95 27.44 -18.23
N LEU A 14 -17.67 28.00 -19.42
CA LEU A 14 -16.50 27.62 -20.22
C LEU A 14 -15.18 28.18 -19.66
N MET A 15 -15.22 29.27 -18.89
CA MET A 15 -14.01 29.90 -18.33
C MET A 15 -13.52 29.23 -17.03
N MET A 16 -14.27 28.30 -16.45
CA MET A 16 -13.97 27.70 -15.13
C MET A 16 -13.05 26.48 -15.16
N TRP A 17 -12.52 26.07 -16.32
CA TRP A 17 -11.82 24.76 -16.45
C TRP A 17 -10.30 24.84 -16.62
N PHE A 18 -9.68 26.02 -16.49
CA PHE A 18 -8.23 26.14 -16.53
C PHE A 18 -7.65 26.14 -15.12
N VAL A 19 -7.56 24.96 -14.50
CA VAL A 19 -6.66 24.76 -13.36
C VAL A 19 -5.30 24.39 -13.95
N PRO A 20 -4.26 25.22 -13.79
CA PRO A 20 -2.93 24.85 -14.25
C PRO A 20 -2.44 23.64 -13.44
N ALA A 21 -2.28 22.50 -14.11
CA ALA A 21 -1.47 21.40 -13.61
C ALA A 21 -0.01 21.78 -13.84
N PHE A 22 0.69 22.07 -12.74
CA PHE A 22 2.13 22.25 -12.78
C PHE A 22 2.75 20.97 -12.24
N ALA A 23 3.54 20.30 -13.09
CA ALA A 23 4.45 19.18 -12.79
C ALA A 23 5.12 19.33 -11.44
N HIS A 24 5.68 20.52 -11.23
CA HIS A 24 6.34 20.91 -10.01
C HIS A 24 5.64 22.09 -9.34
N LYS A 25 5.57 22.03 -8.01
CA LYS A 25 4.99 23.09 -7.18
C LYS A 25 6.09 23.87 -6.50
N THR A 26 5.99 25.18 -6.62
CA THR A 26 6.95 26.11 -6.05
C THR A 26 6.43 26.70 -4.75
N VAL A 27 7.26 26.70 -3.71
CA VAL A 27 7.05 27.42 -2.46
C VAL A 27 8.18 28.41 -2.26
N THR A 28 7.83 29.64 -1.88
CA THR A 28 8.81 30.69 -1.58
C THR A 28 8.95 30.84 -0.07
N VAL A 29 10.19 30.79 0.42
CA VAL A 29 10.55 31.03 1.81
C VAL A 29 11.62 32.12 1.85
N GLU A 30 11.22 33.34 2.17
CA GLU A 30 12.07 34.53 2.10
C GLU A 30 12.71 34.68 0.69
N GLN A 31 14.04 34.71 0.60
CA GLN A 31 14.77 34.77 -0.67
C GLN A 31 14.89 33.43 -1.41
N TYR A 32 14.42 32.33 -0.81
CA TYR A 32 14.55 30.99 -1.37
C TYR A 32 13.28 30.55 -2.09
N GLU A 33 13.48 29.82 -3.17
CA GLU A 33 12.43 29.17 -3.93
C GLU A 33 12.69 27.68 -3.95
N ILE A 34 11.73 26.91 -3.42
CA ILE A 34 11.78 25.46 -3.33
C ILE A 34 10.71 24.91 -4.27
N GLU A 35 11.15 24.32 -5.36
CA GLU A 35 10.33 23.59 -6.31
C GLU A 35 10.33 22.11 -5.96
N VAL A 36 9.14 21.50 -5.90
CA VAL A 36 8.94 20.10 -5.49
C VAL A 36 8.01 19.38 -6.46
N GLY A 37 8.37 18.17 -6.86
CA GLY A 37 7.47 17.31 -7.63
C GLY A 37 8.10 15.97 -7.99
N TRP A 38 7.75 15.40 -9.15
CA TRP A 38 8.27 14.11 -9.58
C TRP A 38 9.50 14.26 -10.46
N LYS A 39 10.43 13.30 -10.37
CA LYS A 39 11.61 13.26 -11.25
C LYS A 39 11.24 12.75 -12.64
N ASP A 40 10.48 11.66 -12.70
CA ASP A 40 9.98 11.07 -13.94
C ASP A 40 8.45 11.20 -13.98
N GLU A 41 7.90 11.76 -15.07
CA GLU A 41 6.48 12.05 -15.20
C GLU A 41 5.87 11.36 -16.45
N PRO A 42 4.65 10.79 -16.34
CA PRO A 42 3.79 10.77 -15.16
C PRO A 42 4.30 9.79 -14.08
N PRO A 43 4.03 10.08 -12.80
CA PRO A 43 4.33 9.15 -11.72
C PRO A 43 3.43 7.91 -11.76
N LEU A 44 3.98 6.71 -11.91
CA LEU A 44 3.19 5.48 -11.99
C LEU A 44 3.26 4.63 -10.71
N ALA A 45 2.11 4.13 -10.27
CA ALA A 45 2.04 3.21 -9.14
C ALA A 45 2.78 1.89 -9.45
N GLY A 46 3.60 1.43 -8.51
CA GLY A 46 4.40 0.22 -8.60
C GLY A 46 5.74 0.38 -9.32
N GLN A 47 6.00 1.52 -9.95
CA GLN A 47 7.27 1.82 -10.62
C GLN A 47 8.18 2.65 -9.72
N GLN A 48 9.48 2.35 -9.71
CA GLN A 48 10.44 3.20 -9.01
C GLN A 48 10.52 4.58 -9.67
N ASN A 49 10.47 5.62 -8.86
CA ASN A 49 10.60 7.02 -9.25
C ASN A 49 11.39 7.77 -8.16
N ALA A 50 11.45 9.08 -8.22
CA ALA A 50 11.97 9.94 -7.16
C ALA A 50 11.12 11.20 -7.01
N VAL A 51 11.03 11.69 -5.77
CA VAL A 51 10.60 13.06 -5.50
C VAL A 51 11.78 13.97 -5.85
N PHE A 52 11.55 14.96 -6.68
CA PHE A 52 12.50 15.97 -7.10
C PHE A 52 12.35 17.24 -6.27
N PHE A 53 13.48 17.86 -5.95
CA PHE A 53 13.56 19.14 -5.27
C PHE A 53 14.55 20.06 -6.01
N SER A 54 14.17 21.29 -6.26
CA SER A 54 15.07 22.34 -6.75
C SER A 54 15.01 23.52 -5.76
N VAL A 55 16.14 23.77 -5.09
CA VAL A 55 16.28 24.85 -4.12
C VAL A 55 17.15 25.93 -4.74
N THR A 56 16.54 27.08 -4.98
CA THR A 56 17.22 28.23 -5.58
C THR A 56 17.11 29.46 -4.68
N VAL A 57 18.03 30.40 -4.85
CA VAL A 57 18.02 31.72 -4.22
C VAL A 57 17.97 32.77 -5.31
N ASP A 58 17.14 33.81 -5.10
CA ASP A 58 17.16 35.00 -5.95
C ASP A 58 18.35 35.88 -5.56
N GLU A 59 19.33 36.00 -6.47
CA GLU A 59 20.51 36.87 -6.28
C GLU A 59 20.22 38.32 -6.67
N GLY A 60 19.00 38.62 -7.13
CA GLY A 60 18.59 39.91 -7.66
C GLY A 60 18.69 39.98 -9.19
N ASN A 61 18.01 40.96 -9.77
CA ASN A 61 17.94 41.17 -11.23
C ASN A 61 17.40 39.96 -12.02
N GLY A 62 16.63 39.09 -11.37
CA GLY A 62 16.06 37.89 -12.00
C GLY A 62 17.04 36.72 -12.18
N VAL A 63 18.23 36.81 -11.57
CA VAL A 63 19.22 35.72 -11.58
C VAL A 63 18.93 34.79 -10.40
N LYS A 64 18.69 33.50 -10.70
CA LYS A 64 18.52 32.46 -9.67
C LYS A 64 19.72 31.53 -9.65
N SER A 65 20.23 31.25 -8.47
CA SER A 65 21.33 30.30 -8.24
C SER A 65 20.89 29.13 -7.38
N GLY A 66 21.43 27.94 -7.66
CA GLY A 66 21.14 26.75 -6.86
C GLY A 66 21.81 26.78 -5.49
N VAL A 67 21.07 26.41 -4.44
CA VAL A 67 21.61 26.35 -3.07
C VAL A 67 22.28 25.00 -2.84
N THR A 68 23.58 25.01 -2.52
CA THR A 68 24.34 23.81 -2.14
C THR A 68 24.03 23.37 -0.71
N ASN A 69 24.02 22.07 -0.43
CA ASN A 69 23.79 21.49 0.90
C ASN A 69 22.47 21.95 1.57
N ALA A 70 21.43 22.26 0.79
CA ALA A 70 20.15 22.76 1.29
C ALA A 70 19.51 21.82 2.33
N PHE A 71 19.68 20.50 2.16
CA PHE A 71 19.15 19.46 3.05
C PHE A 71 20.07 19.09 4.22
N LYS A 72 21.05 19.93 4.57
CA LYS A 72 21.92 19.67 5.74
C LYS A 72 21.15 19.70 7.05
N ASN A 73 20.24 20.65 7.19
CA ASN A 73 19.38 20.85 8.38
C ASN A 73 17.89 20.94 7.99
N LEU A 74 17.56 20.60 6.75
CA LEU A 74 16.21 20.56 6.23
C LEU A 74 15.89 19.11 5.91
N GLU A 75 14.74 18.64 6.38
CA GLU A 75 14.25 17.28 6.15
C GLU A 75 12.99 17.31 5.29
N ALA A 76 12.77 16.22 4.56
CA ALA A 76 11.54 16.00 3.80
C ALA A 76 10.87 14.69 4.21
N GLU A 77 9.56 14.72 4.35
CA GLU A 77 8.71 13.55 4.54
C GLU A 77 7.68 13.49 3.42
N VAL A 78 7.31 12.28 3.00
CA VAL A 78 6.16 12.06 2.11
C VAL A 78 4.99 11.53 2.92
N LYS A 79 3.80 12.10 2.69
CA LYS A 79 2.53 11.69 3.26
C LYS A 79 1.60 11.16 2.19
N SER A 80 0.93 10.06 2.52
CA SER A 80 -0.14 9.47 1.71
C SER A 80 -1.26 9.02 2.64
N GLY A 81 -2.41 9.69 2.58
CA GLY A 81 -3.50 9.48 3.54
C GLY A 81 -3.01 9.68 4.99
N GLY A 82 -3.12 8.63 5.82
CA GLY A 82 -2.65 8.65 7.21
C GLY A 82 -1.21 8.17 7.42
N LEU A 83 -0.47 7.81 6.37
CA LEU A 83 0.89 7.28 6.46
C LEU A 83 1.91 8.38 6.16
N THR A 84 3.03 8.36 6.89
CA THR A 84 4.16 9.27 6.70
C THR A 84 5.45 8.46 6.59
N LYS A 85 6.34 8.85 5.67
CA LYS A 85 7.67 8.25 5.49
C LYS A 85 8.71 9.36 5.33
N GLN A 86 9.80 9.30 6.10
CA GLN A 86 10.96 10.18 5.90
C GLN A 86 11.66 9.84 4.59
N LEU A 87 12.01 10.87 3.82
CA LEU A 87 12.70 10.74 2.54
C LEU A 87 14.22 10.78 2.76
N ASP A 88 14.93 9.86 2.11
CA ASP A 88 16.38 9.86 2.05
C ASP A 88 16.82 10.75 0.88
N ILE A 89 17.35 11.93 1.19
CA ILE A 89 17.62 12.99 0.21
C ILE A 89 19.05 12.87 -0.32
N LEU A 90 19.15 12.82 -1.64
CA LEU A 90 20.40 12.75 -2.38
C LEU A 90 20.58 14.01 -3.22
N SER A 91 21.82 14.47 -3.36
CA SER A 91 22.16 15.57 -4.28
C SER A 91 22.19 15.07 -5.73
N ASP A 92 21.73 15.93 -6.66
CA ASP A 92 21.87 15.72 -8.10
C ASP A 92 23.17 16.38 -8.61
N ILE A 93 23.52 16.13 -9.88
CA ILE A 93 24.69 16.72 -10.54
C ILE A 93 24.50 18.23 -10.72
N LYS A 94 23.26 18.68 -10.94
CA LYS A 94 22.93 20.11 -11.03
C LYS A 94 22.89 20.71 -9.62
N VAL A 95 23.66 21.78 -9.41
CA VAL A 95 23.67 22.51 -8.15
C VAL A 95 22.28 23.04 -7.82
N GLY A 96 21.85 22.87 -6.56
CA GLY A 96 20.50 23.22 -6.10
C GLY A 96 19.47 22.12 -6.31
N ASN A 97 19.77 21.08 -7.09
CA ASN A 97 18.85 19.96 -7.31
C ASN A 97 19.14 18.81 -6.34
N TYR A 98 18.07 18.23 -5.82
CA TYR A 98 18.08 17.08 -4.94
C TYR A 98 16.95 16.13 -5.32
N TYR A 99 17.04 14.88 -4.89
CA TYR A 99 15.98 13.91 -5.12
C TYR A 99 15.95 12.83 -4.04
N ALA A 100 14.79 12.22 -3.84
CA ALA A 100 14.62 11.07 -2.96
C ALA A 100 13.90 9.92 -3.68
N LYS A 101 14.54 8.76 -3.76
CA LYS A 101 13.98 7.59 -4.47
C LYS A 101 12.85 6.98 -3.66
N ILE A 102 11.72 6.72 -4.33
CA ILE A 102 10.57 6.03 -3.75
C ILE A 102 9.90 5.12 -4.80
N ILE A 103 9.10 4.18 -4.31
CA ILE A 103 8.17 3.42 -5.15
C ILE A 103 6.78 3.78 -4.63
N PRO A 104 6.01 4.65 -5.31
CA PRO A 104 4.62 4.87 -4.94
C PRO A 104 3.85 3.57 -5.17
N THR A 105 3.11 3.09 -4.16
CA THR A 105 2.41 1.80 -4.25
C THR A 105 0.92 1.94 -4.53
N LYS A 106 0.40 3.16 -4.51
CA LYS A 106 -1.02 3.49 -4.71
C LYS A 106 -1.13 4.72 -5.58
N THR A 107 -2.22 4.80 -6.33
CA THR A 107 -2.59 5.99 -7.09
C THR A 107 -3.10 7.10 -6.18
N GLY A 108 -3.10 8.33 -6.70
CA GLY A 108 -3.59 9.53 -6.03
C GLY A 108 -2.49 10.43 -5.47
N SER A 109 -2.90 11.51 -4.81
CA SER A 109 -2.02 12.58 -4.38
C SER A 109 -1.08 12.17 -3.25
N LEU A 110 0.15 12.70 -3.31
CA LEU A 110 1.11 12.68 -2.21
C LEU A 110 1.38 14.10 -1.73
N THR A 111 1.60 14.26 -0.42
CA THR A 111 1.99 15.54 0.15
C THR A 111 3.41 15.44 0.69
N ILE A 112 4.28 16.31 0.24
CA ILE A 112 5.65 16.45 0.74
C ILE A 112 5.64 17.47 1.87
N VAL A 113 6.28 17.13 2.98
CA VAL A 113 6.39 17.99 4.16
C VAL A 113 7.86 18.34 4.35
N LEU A 114 8.17 19.62 4.27
CA LEU A 114 9.52 20.17 4.45
C LEU A 114 9.61 20.78 5.84
N LYS A 115 10.56 20.32 6.66
CA LYS A 115 10.75 20.79 8.04
C LYS A 115 12.21 20.95 8.40
N GLY A 116 12.54 22.03 9.08
CA GLY A 116 13.89 22.29 9.59
C GLY A 116 14.34 23.70 9.27
N THR A 117 15.59 23.85 8.85
CA THR A 117 16.15 25.16 8.50
C THR A 117 16.94 25.11 7.20
N LEU A 118 16.76 26.11 6.35
CA LEU A 118 17.56 26.37 5.15
C LEU A 118 18.44 27.59 5.42
N GLU A 119 19.76 27.41 5.51
CA GLU A 119 20.72 28.49 5.86
C GLU A 119 20.30 29.30 7.10
N GLY A 120 19.70 28.63 8.09
CA GLY A 120 19.21 29.24 9.34
C GLY A 120 17.78 29.79 9.28
N ILE A 121 17.15 29.85 8.11
CA ILE A 121 15.75 30.26 7.94
C ILE A 121 14.84 29.07 8.22
N PRO A 122 13.87 29.18 9.14
CA PRO A 122 12.95 28.08 9.45
C PRO A 122 12.05 27.78 8.24
N VAL A 123 11.92 26.49 7.92
CA VAL A 123 11.03 25.97 6.87
C VAL A 123 10.05 25.01 7.53
N ASN A 124 8.75 25.19 7.29
CA ASN A 124 7.69 24.27 7.71
C ASN A 124 6.56 24.29 6.69
N GLU A 125 6.84 23.73 5.51
CA GLU A 125 5.98 23.82 4.34
C GLU A 125 5.39 22.46 3.99
N GLN A 126 4.19 22.47 3.41
CA GLN A 126 3.53 21.26 2.92
C GLN A 126 3.09 21.47 1.47
N VAL A 127 3.54 20.57 0.60
CA VAL A 127 3.36 20.68 -0.85
C VAL A 127 2.69 19.43 -1.36
N THR A 128 1.45 19.56 -1.84
CA THR A 128 0.77 18.46 -2.54
C THR A 128 1.25 18.43 -3.98
N ILE A 129 1.93 17.34 -4.34
CA ILE A 129 2.45 17.10 -5.68
C ILE A 129 1.42 16.35 -6.53
N GLU A 130 1.71 16.19 -7.82
CA GLU A 130 0.81 15.52 -8.76
C GLU A 130 0.48 14.08 -8.37
N ASP A 131 -0.71 13.66 -8.79
CA ASP A 131 -1.28 12.37 -8.48
C ASP A 131 -0.50 11.25 -9.15
N VAL A 132 -0.24 10.19 -8.39
CA VAL A 132 0.27 8.93 -8.94
C VAL A 132 -0.81 8.30 -9.81
N GLU A 133 -0.48 8.00 -11.05
CA GLU A 133 -1.34 7.37 -12.05
C GLU A 133 -1.22 5.84 -12.06
N SER A 134 -2.20 5.18 -12.69
CA SER A 134 -2.15 3.73 -12.90
C SER A 134 -1.24 3.39 -14.08
N ILE A 135 -0.38 2.39 -13.89
CA ILE A 135 0.43 1.83 -14.98
C ILE A 135 -0.42 1.28 -16.13
N ASP A 136 -1.66 0.85 -15.86
CA ASP A 136 -2.57 0.31 -16.88
C ASP A 136 -2.94 1.34 -17.97
N LEU A 137 -2.80 2.64 -17.69
CA LEU A 137 -3.04 3.70 -18.68
C LEU A 137 -2.00 3.69 -19.81
N LEU A 138 -0.79 3.19 -19.53
CA LEU A 138 0.34 3.18 -20.45
C LEU A 138 0.74 1.76 -20.89
N ALA A 139 0.29 0.72 -20.19
CA ALA A 139 0.66 -0.66 -20.47
C ALA A 139 0.15 -1.13 -21.85
N PHE A 140 1.04 -1.74 -22.63
CA PHE A 140 0.69 -2.41 -23.87
C PHE A 140 1.44 -3.75 -24.01
N PRO A 141 0.74 -4.87 -24.29
CA PRO A 141 -0.71 -5.01 -24.31
C PRO A 141 -1.33 -4.72 -22.92
N PRO A 142 -2.63 -4.38 -22.84
CA PRO A 142 -3.24 -3.99 -21.57
C PRO A 142 -3.14 -5.11 -20.53
N SER A 143 -2.56 -4.82 -19.37
CA SER A 143 -2.45 -5.75 -18.23
C SER A 143 -3.80 -6.06 -17.57
N GLY A 144 -4.78 -5.16 -17.72
CA GLY A 144 -6.16 -5.33 -17.22
C GLY A 144 -7.07 -6.18 -18.12
N SER A 145 -6.66 -6.50 -19.35
CA SER A 145 -7.32 -7.52 -20.16
C SER A 145 -6.70 -8.87 -19.84
N SER A 146 -7.15 -9.49 -18.74
CA SER A 146 -6.93 -10.93 -18.59
C SER A 146 -7.49 -11.61 -19.85
N SER A 147 -6.62 -12.18 -20.68
CA SER A 147 -7.07 -13.23 -21.58
C SER A 147 -7.78 -14.25 -20.70
N GLY A 148 -9.07 -14.53 -20.97
CA GLY A 148 -9.93 -15.37 -20.12
C GLY A 148 -9.35 -16.76 -19.75
N GLN A 149 -8.26 -17.16 -20.41
CA GLN A 149 -7.47 -18.35 -20.16
C GLN A 149 -7.08 -18.56 -18.69
N ASP A 150 -6.64 -17.53 -17.96
CA ASP A 150 -6.21 -17.71 -16.56
C ASP A 150 -7.42 -17.91 -15.64
N THR A 151 -8.52 -17.20 -15.87
CA THR A 151 -9.74 -17.37 -15.07
C THR A 151 -10.40 -18.72 -15.30
N ASP A 152 -10.33 -19.25 -16.53
CA ASP A 152 -10.90 -20.55 -16.85
C ASP A 152 -10.04 -21.69 -16.28
N ALA A 153 -8.70 -21.57 -16.32
CA ALA A 153 -7.81 -22.50 -15.65
C ALA A 153 -8.05 -22.53 -14.13
N ILE A 154 -8.22 -21.36 -13.50
CA ILE A 154 -8.50 -21.24 -12.06
C ILE A 154 -9.89 -21.77 -11.70
N LYS A 155 -10.94 -21.48 -12.50
CA LYS A 155 -12.29 -22.05 -12.32
C LYS A 155 -12.29 -23.56 -12.44
N ASN A 156 -11.52 -24.10 -13.38
CA ASN A 156 -11.35 -25.55 -13.55
C ASN A 156 -10.65 -26.15 -12.33
N ALA A 157 -9.53 -25.56 -11.87
CA ALA A 157 -8.83 -26.00 -10.67
C ALA A 157 -9.72 -25.95 -9.41
N LEU A 158 -10.51 -24.88 -9.24
CA LEU A 158 -11.44 -24.74 -8.13
C LEU A 158 -12.57 -25.77 -8.19
N SER A 159 -13.09 -26.05 -9.39
CA SER A 159 -14.12 -27.08 -9.61
C SER A 159 -13.59 -28.49 -9.30
N VAL A 160 -12.31 -28.75 -9.63
CA VAL A 160 -11.62 -29.99 -9.26
C VAL A 160 -11.47 -30.09 -7.75
N LEU A 161 -11.03 -29.03 -7.07
CA LEU A 161 -10.89 -29.02 -5.60
C LEU A 161 -12.24 -29.21 -4.88
N GLN A 162 -13.32 -28.61 -5.38
CA GLN A 162 -14.66 -28.82 -4.82
C GLN A 162 -15.13 -30.26 -4.99
N ARG A 163 -14.84 -30.87 -6.16
CA ARG A 163 -15.15 -32.27 -6.43
C ARG A 163 -14.33 -33.21 -5.54
N ASP A 164 -13.03 -32.95 -5.39
CA ASP A 164 -12.15 -33.73 -4.52
C ASP A 164 -12.57 -33.60 -3.05
N MET A 165 -12.97 -32.42 -2.59
CA MET A 165 -13.50 -32.23 -1.23
C MET A 165 -14.81 -32.99 -1.01
N ALA A 166 -15.70 -32.98 -2.01
CA ALA A 166 -16.94 -33.76 -1.96
C ALA A 166 -16.65 -35.28 -1.95
N ASP A 167 -15.70 -35.75 -2.75
CA ASP A 167 -15.30 -37.16 -2.83
C ASP A 167 -14.58 -37.62 -1.56
N VAL A 168 -13.69 -36.78 -0.99
CA VAL A 168 -13.07 -37.01 0.31
C VAL A 168 -14.12 -37.04 1.42
N LYS A 169 -15.09 -36.11 1.43
CA LYS A 169 -16.19 -36.11 2.39
C LYS A 169 -17.07 -37.36 2.25
N ALA A 170 -17.34 -37.81 1.03
CA ALA A 170 -18.08 -39.04 0.77
C ALA A 170 -17.30 -40.27 1.22
N LYS A 171 -15.99 -40.32 0.97
CA LYS A 171 -15.11 -41.43 1.41
C LYS A 171 -14.95 -41.46 2.92
N ILE A 172 -14.82 -40.31 3.60
CA ILE A 172 -14.81 -40.22 5.06
C ILE A 172 -16.18 -40.58 5.65
N GLY A 173 -17.28 -40.14 5.00
CA GLY A 173 -18.64 -40.54 5.37
C GLY A 173 -18.89 -42.05 5.20
N ASN A 174 -18.19 -42.68 4.25
CA ASN A 174 -18.20 -44.13 4.00
C ASN A 174 -17.03 -44.88 4.65
N VAL A 175 -16.23 -44.25 5.51
CA VAL A 175 -15.46 -44.99 6.52
C VAL A 175 -16.48 -45.49 7.54
N GLN A 176 -17.25 -46.52 7.15
CA GLN A 176 -17.72 -47.48 8.13
C GLN A 176 -16.45 -47.99 8.80
N ALA A 177 -16.31 -47.69 10.09
CA ALA A 177 -15.48 -48.52 10.95
C ALA A 177 -15.78 -50.00 10.60
N PRO A 178 -14.75 -50.87 10.48
CA PRO A 178 -14.96 -52.28 10.20
C PRO A 178 -16.09 -52.78 11.09
N ALA A 179 -17.07 -53.45 10.48
CA ALA A 179 -18.39 -53.76 11.03
C ALA A 179 -18.33 -54.51 12.38
N ASN A 180 -17.97 -53.80 13.46
CA ASN A 180 -18.17 -54.14 14.86
C ASN A 180 -17.74 -53.02 15.85
N ILE A 181 -17.66 -51.74 15.44
CA ILE A 181 -17.49 -50.64 16.41
C ILE A 181 -18.53 -49.55 16.13
N ASP A 182 -19.58 -49.59 16.94
CA ASP A 182 -20.65 -48.60 16.98
C ASP A 182 -20.13 -47.29 17.62
N LEU A 183 -19.60 -46.42 16.76
CA LEU A 183 -18.99 -45.14 17.14
C LEU A 183 -20.03 -44.12 17.65
N SER A 184 -21.33 -44.41 17.55
CA SER A 184 -22.41 -43.58 18.10
C SER A 184 -22.61 -43.76 19.61
N ARG A 185 -22.07 -44.84 20.21
CA ARG A 185 -22.04 -45.08 21.67
C ARG A 185 -20.69 -44.75 22.33
N THR A 186 -19.68 -44.38 21.56
CA THR A 186 -18.28 -44.35 22.03
C THR A 186 -17.82 -42.97 22.54
N TYR A 187 -18.48 -41.87 22.15
CA TYR A 187 -18.09 -40.54 22.65
C TYR A 187 -18.48 -40.27 24.11
N ASP A 188 -19.44 -41.01 24.66
CA ASP A 188 -19.87 -40.86 26.06
C ASP A 188 -19.32 -41.98 26.98
N SER A 189 -18.64 -42.99 26.42
CA SER A 189 -18.13 -44.15 27.18
C SER A 189 -16.61 -44.35 27.09
N GLY A 190 -15.92 -43.71 26.15
CA GLY A 190 -14.45 -43.75 26.06
C GLY A 190 -13.73 -43.10 27.25
N VAL A 191 -14.36 -42.09 27.86
CA VAL A 191 -13.83 -41.41 29.05
C VAL A 191 -14.11 -42.20 30.34
N PHE A 192 -15.17 -43.03 30.37
CA PHE A 192 -15.50 -43.84 31.55
C PHE A 192 -14.66 -45.13 31.66
N GLY A 193 -14.23 -45.72 30.54
CA GLY A 193 -13.39 -46.92 30.52
C GLY A 193 -11.98 -46.71 31.08
N ILE A 194 -11.38 -45.54 30.82
CA ILE A 194 -10.06 -45.17 31.37
C ILE A 194 -10.14 -44.96 32.90
N ALA A 195 -11.28 -44.51 33.41
CA ALA A 195 -11.49 -44.29 34.85
C ALA A 195 -11.63 -45.60 35.65
N ILE A 196 -12.29 -46.63 35.12
CA ILE A 196 -12.45 -47.92 35.83
C ILE A 196 -11.14 -48.74 35.77
N GLY A 197 -10.39 -48.67 34.67
CA GLY A 197 -9.11 -49.35 34.53
C GLY A 197 -8.05 -48.88 35.54
N THR A 198 -8.00 -47.58 35.83
CA THR A 198 -7.07 -47.03 36.83
C THR A 198 -7.46 -47.41 38.26
N ALA A 199 -8.75 -47.43 38.60
CA ALA A 199 -9.22 -47.87 39.92
C ALA A 199 -8.94 -49.36 40.20
N GLY A 200 -9.06 -50.23 39.20
CA GLY A 200 -8.77 -51.66 39.32
C GLY A 200 -7.29 -51.95 39.60
N VAL A 201 -6.37 -51.23 38.96
CA VAL A 201 -4.92 -51.36 39.21
C VAL A 201 -4.56 -50.89 40.61
N ILE A 202 -5.18 -49.82 41.11
CA ILE A 202 -4.95 -49.32 42.47
C ILE A 202 -5.38 -50.35 43.52
N LEU A 203 -6.55 -50.97 43.37
CA LEU A 203 -7.01 -52.02 44.29
C LEU A 203 -6.12 -53.27 44.23
N ALA A 204 -5.63 -53.65 43.04
CA ALA A 204 -4.69 -54.76 42.88
C ALA A 204 -3.38 -54.50 43.64
N VAL A 205 -2.80 -53.30 43.53
CA VAL A 205 -1.58 -52.91 44.27
C VAL A 205 -1.83 -52.89 45.78
N ILE A 206 -2.94 -52.33 46.25
CA ILE A 206 -3.30 -52.31 47.67
C ILE A 206 -3.47 -53.73 48.23
N SER A 207 -4.07 -54.65 47.45
CA SER A 207 -4.24 -56.05 47.86
C SER A 207 -2.91 -56.82 47.94
N MET A 208 -1.93 -56.52 47.09
CA MET A 208 -0.58 -57.10 47.18
C MET A 208 0.20 -56.56 48.38
N LEU A 209 0.03 -55.27 48.72
CA LEU A 209 0.70 -54.67 49.89
C LEU A 209 0.14 -55.18 51.24
N LYS A 210 -1.13 -55.61 51.29
CA LYS A 210 -1.74 -56.24 52.48
C LYS A 210 -1.38 -57.71 52.68
N ARG A 211 -0.68 -58.34 51.72
CA ARG A 211 -0.20 -59.73 51.83
C ARG A 211 1.29 -59.75 52.14
N LYS A 212 1.67 -59.14 53.26
CA LYS A 212 2.86 -59.45 54.06
C LYS A 212 2.56 -59.20 55.52
#